data_AF-A0A5A5RZ84-F1
#
_entry.id   AF-A0A5A5RZ84-F1
#
_cell.length_a   1.000
_cell.length_b   1.000
_cell.length_c   1.000
_cell.angle_alpha   90.00
_cell.angle_beta   90.00
_cell.angle_gamma   90.00
#
_symmetry.space_group_name_H-M   'P 1'
#
loop_
_entity.id
_entity.type
_entity.pdbx_description
1 polymer ?
#
loop_
_entity_poly.entity_id
_entity_poly.type
_entity_poly.pdbx_seq_one_letter_code
_entity_poly.pdbx_strand_id
1 'polypeptide(L)' 'MRESVIYQGILEESREKGALTAKLNSIPRLSALGLTIEQITQALDLEIEGSPRFGG' A
#
# COMPACT_ATOMS: atom_id res chain seq x y z
N MET A 1 -10.30 -22.07 -23.09
CA MET A 1 -10.58 -21.37 -21.81
C MET A 1 -9.28 -20.99 -21.09
N ARG A 2 -8.34 -20.28 -21.76
CA ARG A 2 -7.09 -19.79 -21.15
C ARG A 2 -7.03 -18.26 -21.08
N GLU A 3 -7.68 -17.59 -22.03
CA GLU A 3 -7.68 -16.12 -22.11
C GLU A 3 -8.41 -15.46 -20.93
N SER A 4 -9.51 -16.04 -20.44
CA SER A 4 -10.30 -15.45 -19.34
C SER A 4 -9.54 -15.37 -18.00
N VAL A 5 -8.58 -16.27 -17.76
CA VAL A 5 -7.80 -16.31 -16.51
C VAL A 5 -6.70 -15.25 -16.53
N ILE A 6 -6.12 -14.98 -17.71
CA ILE A 6 -5.12 -13.93 -17.90
C ILE A 6 -5.74 -12.54 -17.64
N TYR A 7 -6.94 -12.29 -18.16
CA TYR A 7 -7.64 -11.02 -17.90
C TYR A 7 -8.00 -10.82 -16.43
N GLN A 8 -8.41 -11.87 -15.72
CA GLN A 8 -8.67 -11.79 -14.27
C GLN A 8 -7.39 -11.44 -13.50
N GLY A 9 -6.27 -12.09 -13.80
CA GLY A 9 -4.99 -11.77 -13.16
C GLY A 9 -4.53 -10.33 -13.40
N ILE A 10 -4.67 -9.82 -14.63
CA ILE A 10 -4.30 -8.44 -14.96
C ILE A 10 -5.18 -7.42 -14.23
N LEU A 11 -6.49 -7.67 -14.11
CA LEU A 11 -7.42 -6.78 -13.41
C LEU A 11 -7.14 -6.75 -11.90
N GLU A 12 -6.85 -7.90 -11.31
CA GLU A 12 -6.53 -8.04 -9.89
C GLU A 12 -5.22 -7.30 -9.57
N GLU A 13 -4.16 -7.55 -10.35
CA GLU A 13 -2.87 -6.87 -10.21
C GLU A 13 -2.99 -5.34 -10.41
N SER A 14 -3.80 -4.91 -11.39
CA SER A 14 -4.04 -3.49 -11.65
C SER A 14 -4.79 -2.82 -10.50
N ARG A 15 -5.73 -3.55 -9.87
CA ARG A 15 -6.47 -3.06 -8.70
C ARG A 15 -5.56 -2.93 -7.49
N GLU A 16 -4.69 -3.91 -7.25
CA GLU A 16 -3.71 -3.88 -6.16
C GLU A 16 -2.70 -2.75 -6.35
N LYS A 17 -2.11 -2.62 -7.55
CA LYS A 17 -1.20 -1.52 -7.89
C LYS A 17 -1.87 -0.15 -7.80
N GLY A 18 -3.12 -0.05 -8.24
CA GLY A 18 -3.92 1.17 -8.13
C GLY A 18 -4.20 1.55 -6.67
N ALA A 19 -4.56 0.57 -5.85
CA ALA A 19 -4.79 0.77 -4.42
C ALA A 19 -3.50 1.19 -3.69
N LEU A 20 -2.38 0.53 -3.95
CA LEU A 20 -1.08 0.91 -3.38
C LEU A 20 -0.67 2.33 -3.82
N THR A 21 -0.83 2.63 -5.11
CA THR A 21 -0.53 3.97 -5.65
C THR A 21 -1.41 5.05 -5.01
N ALA A 22 -2.70 4.78 -4.81
CA ALA A 22 -3.62 5.70 -4.14
C ALA A 22 -3.20 5.93 -2.67
N LYS A 23 -2.87 4.86 -1.95
CA LYS A 23 -2.36 4.92 -0.56
C LYS A 23 -1.08 5.78 -0.49
N LEU A 24 -0.10 5.55 -1.37
CA LEU A 24 1.14 6.34 -1.40
C LEU A 24 0.88 7.82 -1.70
N ASN A 25 -0.03 8.14 -2.62
CA ASN A 25 -0.40 9.52 -2.94
C ASN A 25 -1.12 10.25 -1.79
N SER A 26 -1.73 9.52 -0.85
CA SER A 26 -2.28 10.12 0.38
C SER A 26 -1.23 10.46 1.44
N ILE A 27 -0.03 9.87 1.40
CA ILE A 27 1.03 10.10 2.41
C ILE A 27 1.39 11.59 2.56
N PRO A 28 1.64 12.37 1.48
CA PRO A 28 1.98 13.79 1.63
C PRO A 28 0.85 14.60 2.27
N ARG A 29 -0.42 14.27 1.99
CA ARG A 29 -1.58 14.97 2.58
C ARG A 29 -1.74 14.64 4.06
N LEU A 30 -1.59 13.37 4.42
CA LEU A 30 -1.67 12.93 5.82
C LEU A 30 -0.49 13.50 6.64
N SER A 31 0.69 13.55 6.04
CA SER A 31 1.86 14.20 6.65
C SER A 31 1.64 15.70 6.85
N ALA A 32 1.02 16.39 5.89
CA ALA A 32 0.65 17.81 6.02
C ALA A 32 -0.40 18.07 7.13
N LEU A 33 -1.21 17.06 7.48
CA LEU A 33 -2.13 17.12 8.62
C LEU A 33 -1.44 16.89 9.98
N GLY A 34 -0.12 16.67 9.98
CA GLY A 34 0.68 16.44 11.19
C GLY A 34 0.66 15.01 11.70
N LEU A 35 0.18 14.04 10.91
CA LEU A 35 0.23 12.62 11.26
C LEU A 35 1.68 12.10 11.17
N THR A 36 2.07 11.24 12.12
CA THR A 36 3.38 10.58 12.09
C THR A 36 3.41 9.47 11.04
N ILE A 37 4.61 9.09 10.59
CA ILE A 37 4.78 7.99 9.62
C ILE A 37 4.10 6.70 10.12
N GLU A 38 4.23 6.35 11.40
CA GLU A 38 3.57 5.18 12.00
C GLU A 38 2.04 5.25 11.95
N GLN A 39 1.46 6.43 12.20
CA GLN A 39 0.01 6.63 12.10
C GLN A 39 -0.46 6.56 10.65
N ILE A 40 0.32 7.10 9.72
CA ILE A 40 0.04 7.06 8.28
C ILE A 40 0.08 5.61 7.79
N THR A 41 1.06 4.83 8.23
CA THR A 41 1.20 3.44 7.79
C THR A 41 0.14 2.53 8.41
N GLN A 42 -0.25 2.75 9.67
CA GLN A 42 -1.43 2.09 10.24
C GLN A 42 -2.73 2.49 9.52
N ALA A 43 -2.95 3.79 9.26
CA ALA A 43 -4.18 4.27 8.63
C ALA A 43 -4.32 3.80 7.17
N LEU A 44 -3.19 3.63 6.48
CA LEU A 44 -3.15 3.14 5.10
C LEU A 44 -2.98 1.63 5.00
N ASP A 45 -2.90 0.91 6.13
CA ASP A 45 -2.61 -0.52 6.16
C ASP A 45 -1.40 -0.84 5.26
N LEU A 46 -0.33 -0.08 5.49
CA LEU A 46 0.95 -0.22 4.82
C LEU A 46 1.90 -0.89 5.80
N GLU A 47 2.36 -2.07 5.45
CA GLU A 47 3.44 -2.72 6.17
C GLU A 47 4.75 -2.06 5.72
N ILE A 48 5.41 -1.34 6.63
CA ILE A 48 6.77 -0.87 6.36
C ILE A 48 7.67 -2.07 6.57
N GLU A 49 8.03 -2.76 5.49
CA GLU A 49 9.07 -3.79 5.51
C GLU A 49 10.41 -3.10 5.82
N GLY A 50 10.65 -2.80 7.10
CA GLY A 50 11.69 -1.83 7.47
C GLY A 50 11.89 -1.61 8.95
N SER A 51 11.44 -2.51 9.82
CA SER A 51 11.91 -2.53 11.21
C SER A 51 12.77 -3.77 11.42
N PRO A 52 14.12 -3.67 11.43
CA PRO A 52 14.93 -4.71 12.04
C PRO A 52 14.39 -4.90 13.45
N ARG A 53 13.97 -6.14 13.72
CA ARG A 53 13.62 -6.63 15.04
C ARG A 53 14.87 -6.49 15.92
N PHE A 54 15.12 -5.31 16.48
CA PHE A 54 16.07 -5.13 17.58
C PHE A 54 15.41 -5.71 18.84
N GLY A 55 15.34 -7.04 18.87
CA GLY A 55 15.20 -7.79 20.11
C GLY A 55 16.58 -7.89 20.75
N GLY A 56 16.69 -7.42 21.99
CA GLY A 56 17.92 -7.42 22.78
C GLY A 56 18.31 -8.77 23.36
#